data_AF-A0A4C1XJN9-F1
#
_entry.id   AF-A0A4C1XJN9-F1
#
_cell.length_a   1.000
_cell.length_b   1.000
_cell.length_c   1.000
_cell.angle_alpha   90.00
_cell.angle_beta   90.00
_cell.angle_gamma   90.00
#
_symmetry.space_group_name_H-M   'P 1'
#
loop_
_entity.id
_entity.type
_entity.pdbx_description
1 polymer ?
#
loop_
_entity_poly.entity_id
_entity_poly.type
_entity_poly.pdbx_seq_one_letter_code
_entity_poly.pdbx_strand_id
1 'polypeptide(L)'
;MNGQYYANLLAQTREAVVQKRRGKLSRVVLFLQDIASVHTARVSRQALKDTGFSEIDHPPYSPDLAPSDYFLFSNLKGSYVVVDLLMTIK
;
A
#
# COMPACT_ATOMS: atom_id res chain seq x y z
N MET A 1 9.68 -7.23 5.89
CA MET A 1 9.40 -6.99 4.45
C MET A 1 10.61 -6.31 3.82
N ASN A 2 10.98 -6.62 2.57
CA ASN A 2 12.14 -6.02 1.89
C ASN A 2 11.71 -5.29 0.60
N GLY A 3 12.57 -4.41 0.07
CA GLY A 3 12.24 -3.57 -1.09
C GLY A 3 11.97 -4.36 -2.37
N GLN A 4 12.67 -5.47 -2.60
CA GLN A 4 12.49 -6.31 -3.79
C GLN A 4 11.14 -7.04 -3.77
N TYR A 5 10.77 -7.58 -2.61
CA TYR A 5 9.48 -8.20 -2.39
C TYR A 5 8.36 -7.19 -2.59
N TYR A 6 8.53 -5.96 -2.07
CA TYR A 6 7.54 -4.90 -2.27
C TYR A 6 7.41 -4.48 -3.73
N ALA A 7 8.52 -4.38 -4.48
CA ALA A 7 8.49 -4.13 -5.92
C ALA A 7 7.70 -5.19 -6.69
N ASN A 8 7.89 -6.47 -6.35
CA ASN A 8 7.10 -7.56 -6.95
C ASN A 8 5.61 -7.45 -6.60
N LEU A 9 5.27 -6.98 -5.40
CA LEU A 9 3.90 -6.75 -4.97
C LEU A 9 3.24 -5.60 -5.76
N LEU A 10 3.98 -4.53 -6.05
CA LEU A 10 3.49 -3.42 -6.89
C LEU A 10 3.16 -3.89 -8.31
N ALA A 11 4.01 -4.74 -8.89
CA ALA A 11 3.75 -5.34 -10.21
C ALA A 11 2.46 -6.18 -10.22
N GLN A 12 2.30 -7.08 -9.24
CA GLN A 12 1.08 -7.88 -9.09
C GLN A 12 -0.16 -7.01 -8.83
N THR A 13 -0.02 -5.96 -8.03
CA THR A 13 -1.10 -5.00 -7.75
C THR A 13 -1.58 -4.34 -9.04
N ARG A 14 -0.66 -3.94 -9.92
CA ARG A 14 -1.00 -3.38 -11.22
C ARG A 14 -1.81 -4.36 -12.06
N GLU A 15 -1.37 -5.61 -12.16
CA GLU A 15 -2.10 -6.65 -12.90
C GLU A 15 -3.52 -6.86 -12.33
N ALA A 16 -3.64 -6.93 -11.01
CA ALA A 16 -4.93 -7.09 -10.34
C ALA A 16 -5.86 -5.89 -10.58
N VAL A 17 -5.34 -4.66 -10.58
CA VAL A 17 -6.11 -3.45 -10.91
C VAL A 17 -6.56 -3.49 -12.36
N VAL A 18 -5.69 -3.87 -13.29
CA VAL A 18 -6.02 -4.01 -14.71
C VAL A 18 -7.13 -5.04 -14.91
N GLN A 19 -7.06 -6.18 -14.22
CA GLN A 19 -8.06 -7.23 -14.34
C GLN A 19 -9.40 -6.85 -13.71
N LYS A 20 -9.39 -6.31 -12.49
CA LYS A 20 -10.61 -6.06 -11.69
C LYS A 20 -11.27 -4.72 -11.98
N ARG A 21 -10.57 -3.76 -12.58
CA ARG A 21 -11.04 -2.39 -12.80
C ARG A 21 -10.91 -1.90 -14.23
N ARG A 22 -11.02 -2.80 -15.22
CA ARG A 22 -10.90 -2.52 -16.68
C ARG A 22 -11.55 -1.21 -17.14
N GLY A 23 -12.76 -0.88 -16.66
CA GLY A 23 -13.48 0.35 -17.05
C GLY A 23 -13.03 1.66 -16.39
N LYS A 24 -12.10 1.62 -15.42
CA LYS A 24 -11.59 2.79 -14.68
C LYS A 24 -10.13 3.13 -15.00
N LEU A 25 -9.49 2.37 -15.89
CA LEU A 25 -8.09 2.55 -16.29
C LEU A 25 -7.87 3.73 -17.25
N SER A 26 -8.93 4.31 -17.80
CA SER A 26 -8.86 5.55 -18.58
C SER A 26 -8.49 6.78 -17.74
N ARG A 27 -8.50 6.63 -16.41
CA ARG A 27 -8.12 7.67 -15.44
C ARG A 27 -6.80 7.28 -14.78
N VAL A 28 -6.00 8.30 -14.47
CA VAL A 28 -4.78 8.13 -13.66
C VAL A 28 -5.14 7.48 -12.33
N VAL A 29 -4.45 6.40 -11.98
CA VAL A 29 -4.60 5.75 -10.67
C VAL A 29 -3.75 6.51 -9.67
N LEU A 30 -4.39 7.08 -8.66
CA LEU A 30 -3.70 7.71 -7.54
C LEU A 30 -3.35 6.64 -6.49
N PHE A 31 -2.09 6.64 -6.05
CA PHE A 31 -1.53 5.67 -5.13
C PHE A 31 -1.12 6.38 -3.84
N LEU A 32 -1.74 5.98 -2.72
CA LEU A 32 -1.45 6.50 -1.39
C LEU A 32 -0.71 5.41 -0.59
N GLN A 33 0.44 5.77 -0.03
CA GLN A 33 1.24 4.91 0.84
C GLN A 33 1.90 5.75 1.94
N ASP A 34 2.32 5.11 3.03
CA ASP A 34 3.10 5.76 4.09
C ASP A 34 4.59 5.93 3.69
N ILE A 35 5.36 6.63 4.53
CA ILE A 35 6.80 6.87 4.33
C ILE A 35 7.65 5.72 4.91
N ALA A 36 7.18 4.46 4.87
CA ALA A 36 8.00 3.34 5.32
C ALA A 36 9.31 3.23 4.50
N SER A 37 10.38 2.75 5.13
CA SER A 37 11.69 2.60 4.47
C SER A 37 11.65 1.71 3.24
N VAL A 38 10.79 0.68 3.25
CA VAL A 38 10.56 -0.22 2.11
C VAL A 38 9.83 0.47 0.97
N HIS A 39 8.94 1.43 1.25
CA HIS A 39 8.20 2.18 0.23
C HIS A 39 9.07 3.25 -0.44
N THR A 40 9.98 3.85 0.34
CA THR A 40 10.93 4.86 -0.14
C THR A 40 12.20 4.28 -0.76
N ALA A 41 12.43 2.97 -0.65
CA ALA A 41 13.57 2.29 -1.24
C ALA A 41 13.64 2.51 -2.76
N ARG A 42 14.87 2.61 -3.29
CA ARG A 42 15.10 2.90 -4.73
C ARG A 42 14.40 1.90 -5.66
N VAL A 43 14.51 0.61 -5.33
CA VAL A 43 13.88 -0.48 -6.08
C VAL A 43 12.35 -0.35 -6.10
N SER A 44 11.77 0.07 -5.00
CA SER A 44 10.32 0.20 -4.83
C SER A 44 9.77 1.44 -5.53
N ARG A 45 10.46 2.58 -5.41
CA ARG A 45 10.12 3.78 -6.19
C ARG A 45 10.23 3.56 -7.69
N GLN A 46 11.22 2.79 -8.15
CA GLN A 46 11.32 2.45 -9.56
C GLN A 46 10.14 1.57 -10.00
N ALA A 47 9.85 0.51 -9.24
CA ALA A 47 8.71 -0.35 -9.54
C ALA A 47 7.37 0.40 -9.54
N LEU A 48 7.18 1.37 -8.63
CA LEU A 48 5.99 2.21 -8.60
C LEU A 48 5.86 3.04 -9.88
N LYS A 49 6.94 3.65 -10.36
CA LYS A 49 6.94 4.38 -11.64
C LYS A 49 6.56 3.48 -12.81
N ASP A 50 7.08 2.24 -12.83
CA ASP A 50 6.81 1.27 -13.89
C ASP A 50 5.33 0.83 -13.91
N THR A 51 4.60 0.99 -12.81
CA THR A 51 3.15 0.72 -12.78
C THR A 51 2.33 1.75 -13.57
N GLY A 52 2.81 2.99 -13.71
CA GLY A 52 2.06 4.13 -14.24
C GLY A 52 1.10 4.78 -13.24
N PHE A 53 1.20 4.43 -11.96
CA PHE A 53 0.42 5.08 -10.90
C PHE A 53 1.06 6.42 -10.48
N SER A 54 0.22 7.38 -10.09
CA SER A 54 0.67 8.65 -9.54
C SER A 54 0.65 8.57 -8.02
N GLU A 55 1.81 8.72 -7.40
CA GLU A 55 1.93 8.78 -5.94
C GLU A 55 1.28 10.08 -5.42
N ILE A 56 0.55 9.98 -4.30
CA ILE A 56 0.07 11.12 -3.51
C ILE A 56 1.03 11.32 -2.35
N ASP A 57 1.45 12.56 -2.11
CA ASP A 57 2.22 12.92 -0.93
C ASP A 57 1.45 12.61 0.36
N HIS A 58 2.05 11.80 1.22
CA HIS A 58 1.52 11.49 2.53
C HIS A 58 2.48 12.01 3.60
N PRO A 59 2.02 12.82 4.58
CA PRO A 59 2.88 13.32 5.64
C PRO A 59 3.33 12.21 6.61
N PRO A 60 4.50 12.35 7.25
CA PRO A 60 4.94 11.40 8.27
C PRO A 60 3.93 11.27 9.41
N TYR A 61 3.79 10.05 9.95
CA TYR A 61 3.03 9.76 11.17
C TYR A 61 1.57 10.27 11.18
N SER A 62 0.89 10.20 10.03
CA SER A 62 -0.49 10.69 9.87
C SER A 62 -1.49 9.57 9.56
N PRO A 63 -1.70 8.62 10.50
CA PRO A 63 -2.62 7.49 10.29
C PRO A 63 -4.08 7.94 10.12
N ASP A 64 -4.44 9.11 10.63
CA ASP A 64 -5.74 9.77 10.43
C ASP A 64 -5.99 10.14 8.96
N LEU A 65 -4.93 10.34 8.17
CA LEU A 65 -5.01 10.66 6.75
C LEU A 65 -4.96 9.43 5.84
N ALA A 66 -4.70 8.24 6.40
CA ALA A 66 -4.63 6.99 5.67
C ALA A 66 -5.94 6.20 5.85
N PRO A 67 -6.76 6.03 4.79
CA PRO A 67 -8.01 5.26 4.88
C PRO A 67 -7.83 3.81 5.34
N SER A 68 -6.65 3.24 5.10
CA SER A 68 -6.27 1.93 5.64
C SER A 68 -6.27 1.94 7.18
N ASP A 69 -5.68 2.96 7.79
CA ASP A 69 -5.47 3.01 9.24
C ASP A 69 -6.71 3.47 9.99
N TYR A 70 -7.31 4.62 9.60
CA TYR A 70 -8.45 5.15 10.36
C TYR A 70 -9.75 4.39 10.10
N PHE A 71 -9.95 3.82 8.91
CA PHE A 71 -11.21 3.15 8.55
C PHE A 71 -11.04 1.63 8.46
N LEU A 72 -10.23 1.12 7.54
CA LEU A 72 -10.19 -0.34 7.28
C LEU A 72 -9.72 -1.11 8.51
N PHE A 73 -8.54 -0.81 9.04
CA PHE A 73 -7.96 -1.53 10.18
C PHE A 73 -8.71 -1.27 11.49
N SER A 74 -9.20 -0.05 11.71
CA SER A 74 -10.07 0.26 12.86
C SER A 74 -11.34 -0.59 12.87
N ASN A 75 -12.02 -0.75 11.73
CA ASN A 75 -13.22 -1.57 11.64
C ASN A 75 -12.92 -3.08 11.73
N LEU A 76 -11.78 -3.51 11.20
CA LEU A 76 -11.32 -4.90 11.35
C LEU A 76 -11.06 -5.23 12.83
N LYS A 77 -10.42 -4.33 13.59
CA LYS A 77 -10.19 -4.51 15.04
C LYS A 77 -11.47 -4.59 15.86
N GLY A 78 -12.58 -3.99 15.41
CA GLY A 78 -13.88 -4.13 16.07
C GLY A 78 -14.48 -5.54 16.00
N SER A 79 -14.01 -6.39 15.07
CA SER A 79 -14.50 -7.76 14.84
C SER A 79 -13.55 -8.86 15.34
N TYR A 80 -12.34 -8.51 15.79
CA TYR A 80 -11.39 -9.43 16.40
C TYR A 80 -11.07 -8.95 17.81
N VAL A 81 -11.29 -9.80 18.83
CA VAL A 81 -10.65 -9.59 20.14
C VAL A 81 -9.15 -9.44 19.84
N VAL A 82 -8.57 -8.31 20.22
CA VAL A 82 -7.15 -8.00 20.02
C VAL A 82 -6.34 -8.99 20.87
N VAL A 83 -6.14 -10.19 20.35
CA VAL A 83 -5.01 -11.04 20.68
C VAL A 83 -3.88 -10.53 19.80
N ASP A 84 -2.94 -9.82 20.42
CA ASP A 84 -1.67 -9.46 19.84
C ASP A 84 -1.05 -10.68 19.15
N LEU A 85 -1.10 -10.70 17.82
CA LEU A 85 -0.41 -11.68 17.01
C LEU A 85 0.26 -10.96 15.84
N LEU A 86 1.18 -10.04 16.13
CA LEU A 86 2.28 -9.75 15.20
C LEU A 86 3.48 -9.04 15.86
N MET A 87 3.97 -9.56 16.98
CA MET A 87 5.30 -9.22 17.53
C MET A 87 6.03 -10.46 18.07
N THR A 88 5.94 -11.60 17.37
CA THR A 88 6.83 -12.76 17.60
C THR A 88 7.13 -13.47 16.29
N ILE A 89 8.28 -13.15 15.67
CA ILE A 89 9.14 -14.12 14.97
C ILE A 89 10.59 -13.71 15.26
N LYS A 90 11.29 -14.59 15.97
CA LYS A 90 12.75 -14.75 15.96
C LYS A 90 13.19 -15.31 14.62
#